data_AF-A0AAV5Z198-F1
#
_entry.id   AF-A0AAV5Z198-F1
#
_cell.length_a   1.000
_cell.length_b   1.000
_cell.length_c   1.000
_cell.angle_alpha   90.00
_cell.angle_beta   90.00
_cell.angle_gamma   90.00
#
_symmetry.space_group_name_H-M   'P 1'
#
loop_
_entity.id
_entity.type
_entity.pdbx_description
1 polymer ?
#
loop_
_entity_poly.entity_id
_entity_poly.type
_entity_poly.pdbx_seq_one_letter_code
_entity_poly.pdbx_strand_id
1 'polypeptide(L)' 'LKGISTRRLVGNLRRLAPRAVIVMTGEERTDMEDLLRAGADHVLIPGEITGERILDLLRQDGA' A
#
# COMPACT_ATOMS: atom_id res chain seq x y z
N LEU A 1 6.71 8.85 13.77
CA LEU A 1 6.06 10.07 13.20
C LEU A 1 5.60 9.91 11.74
N LYS A 2 6.34 9.25 10.84
CA LYS A 2 5.97 9.07 9.41
C LYS A 2 4.57 8.44 9.17
N GLY A 3 4.18 7.40 9.91
CA GLY A 3 2.86 6.76 9.71
C GLY A 3 1.64 7.64 10.06
N ILE A 4 1.82 8.70 10.86
CA ILE A 4 0.75 9.62 11.25
C ILE A 4 0.51 10.65 10.13
N SER A 5 1.56 11.12 9.46
CA SER A 5 1.43 12.11 8.38
C SER A 5 0.75 11.53 7.14
N THR A 6 1.09 10.30 6.75
CA THR A 6 0.52 9.68 5.54
C THR A 6 -0.95 9.35 5.72
N ARG A 7 -1.36 8.82 6.88
CA ARG A 7 -2.79 8.60 7.19
C ARG A 7 -3.60 9.89 7.19
N ARG A 8 -3.07 10.97 7.78
CA ARG A 8 -3.75 12.29 7.76
C ARG A 8 -3.87 12.84 6.35
N LEU A 9 -2.85 12.65 5.50
CA LEU A 9 -2.90 13.04 4.10
C LEU A 9 -4.05 12.33 3.38
N VAL A 10 -4.14 11.00 3.48
CA VAL A 10 -5.21 10.22 2.85
C VAL A 10 -6.59 10.68 3.33
N GLY A 11 -6.77 10.85 4.65
CA GLY A 11 -8.04 11.33 5.20
C GLY A 11 -8.41 12.74 4.70
N ASN A 12 -7.44 13.63 4.53
CA ASN A 12 -7.66 14.95 3.95
C ASN A 12 -8.03 14.87 2.47
N LEU A 13 -7.34 14.06 1.68
CA LEU A 13 -7.60 13.88 0.25
C LEU A 13 -9.00 13.29 0.01
N ARG A 14 -9.39 12.26 0.79
CA ARG A 14 -10.74 11.68 0.69
C ARG A 14 -11.84 12.69 1.01
N ARG A 15 -11.63 13.59 1.98
CA ARG A 15 -12.58 14.69 2.26
C ARG A 15 -12.65 15.71 1.14
N LEU A 16 -11.50 16.08 0.56
CA LEU A 16 -11.42 17.09 -0.50
C LEU A 16 -12.00 16.59 -1.83
N ALA A 17 -11.72 15.34 -2.19
CA ALA A 17 -12.14 14.73 -3.43
C ALA A 17 -12.76 13.35 -3.17
N PRO A 18 -14.03 13.29 -2.70
CA PRO A 18 -14.67 12.04 -2.27
C PRO A 18 -14.74 10.94 -3.34
N ARG A 19 -14.71 11.34 -4.62
CA ARG A 19 -14.83 10.43 -5.78
C ARG A 19 -13.50 10.12 -6.46
N ALA A 20 -12.40 10.74 -6.04
CA ALA A 20 -11.09 10.43 -6.61
C ALA A 20 -10.67 9.02 -6.16
N VAL A 21 -9.97 8.32 -7.06
CA VAL A 21 -9.30 7.06 -6.72
C VAL A 21 -7.95 7.39 -6.08
N ILE A 22 -7.74 6.94 -4.85
CA ILE A 22 -6.55 7.19 -4.05
C ILE A 22 -5.74 5.89 -3.97
N VAL A 23 -4.63 5.85 -4.70
CA VAL A 23 -3.65 4.77 -4.68
C VAL A 23 -2.45 5.20 -3.86
N MET A 24 -2.07 4.39 -2.87
CA MET A 24 -0.94 4.65 -1.99
C MET A 24 0.11 3.54 -2.08
N THR A 25 1.30 3.82 -1.57
CA THR A 25 2.35 2.82 -1.35
C THR A 25 2.62 2.73 0.15
N GLY A 26 2.59 1.52 0.71
CA GLY A 26 2.97 1.22 2.09
C GLY A 26 4.27 0.43 2.15
N GLU A 27 4.86 0.33 3.34
CA GLU A 27 6.10 -0.43 3.55
C GLU A 27 5.77 -1.83 4.10
N GLU A 28 4.85 -1.90 5.06
CA GLU A 28 4.38 -3.15 5.66
C GLU A 28 2.88 -3.39 5.45
N ARG A 29 2.45 -4.64 5.65
CA ARG A 29 1.03 -5.03 5.60
C ARG A 29 0.18 -4.27 6.63
N THR A 30 0.75 -3.94 7.77
CA THR A 30 0.14 -3.10 8.81
C THR A 30 -0.15 -1.68 8.32
N ASP A 31 0.75 -1.09 7.50
CA ASP A 31 0.53 0.20 6.86
C ASP A 31 -0.62 0.17 5.86
N MET A 32 -0.75 -0.93 5.10
CA MET A 32 -1.85 -1.11 4.15
C MET A 32 -3.20 -1.01 4.87
N GLU A 33 -3.39 -1.73 5.96
CA GLU A 33 -4.65 -1.67 6.71
C GLU A 33 -4.94 -0.25 7.22
N ASP A 34 -3.92 0.41 7.74
CA ASP A 34 -4.01 1.77 8.26
C ASP A 34 -4.37 2.80 7.17
N LEU A 35 -3.82 2.66 5.97
CA LEU A 35 -4.07 3.55 4.82
C LEU A 35 -5.45 3.29 4.18
N LEU A 36 -5.87 2.03 4.08
CA LEU A 36 -7.21 1.66 3.64
C LEU A 36 -8.26 2.24 4.61
N ARG A 37 -8.07 2.06 5.92
CA ARG A 37 -8.96 2.65 6.94
C ARG A 37 -8.98 4.19 6.89
N ALA A 38 -7.87 4.82 6.48
CA ALA A 38 -7.80 6.27 6.33
C ALA A 38 -8.51 6.80 5.08
N GLY A 39 -8.90 5.94 4.14
CA GLY A 39 -9.69 6.29 2.96
C GLY A 39 -8.98 6.11 1.62
N ALA A 40 -7.86 5.38 1.57
CA ALA A 40 -7.26 4.94 0.32
C ALA A 40 -8.12 3.83 -0.30
N ASP A 41 -8.20 3.77 -1.64
CA ASP A 41 -8.90 2.70 -2.34
C ASP A 41 -7.98 1.50 -2.58
N HIS A 42 -6.70 1.79 -2.82
CA HIS A 42 -5.68 0.78 -3.07
C HIS A 42 -4.38 1.13 -2.35
N VAL A 43 -3.69 0.10 -1.85
CA VAL A 43 -2.34 0.24 -1.30
C VAL A 43 -1.47 -0.85 -1.90
N LEU A 44 -0.34 -0.44 -2.45
CA LEU A 44 0.69 -1.33 -2.94
C LEU A 44 1.75 -1.51 -1.86
N ILE A 45 2.16 -2.76 -1.61
CA ILE A 45 3.31 -3.08 -0.75
C ILE A 45 4.42 -3.62 -1.66
N PRO A 46 5.37 -2.78 -2.11
CA PRO A 46 6.38 -3.20 -3.09
C PRO A 46 7.23 -4.38 -2.62
N GLY A 47 7.46 -4.47 -1.30
CA GLY A 47 8.21 -5.58 -0.70
C GLY A 47 7.54 -6.94 -0.90
N GLU A 48 6.21 -7.01 -0.76
CA GLU A 48 5.45 -8.25 -1.01
C GLU A 48 5.46 -8.60 -2.49
N ILE A 49 5.15 -7.63 -3.38
CA ILE A 49 5.13 -7.84 -4.84
C ILE A 49 6.49 -8.33 -5.35
N THR A 50 7.57 -7.69 -4.89
CA THR A 50 8.93 -8.05 -5.30
C THR A 50 9.33 -9.40 -4.71
N GLY A 51 8.98 -9.67 -3.46
CA GLY A 51 9.25 -10.93 -2.79
C GLY A 51 8.57 -12.12 -3.47
N GLU A 52 7.29 -11.98 -3.83
CA GLU A 52 6.54 -12.97 -4.61
C GLU A 52 7.24 -13.26 -5.94
N ARG A 53 7.64 -12.20 -6.67
CA ARG A 53 8.32 -12.36 -7.95
C ARG A 53 9.68 -13.08 -7.82
N ILE A 54 10.45 -12.76 -6.79
CA ILE A 54 11.73 -13.43 -6.53
C ILE A 54 11.51 -14.91 -6.21
N LEU A 55 10.52 -15.23 -5.38
CA LEU A 55 10.19 -16.61 -5.03
C LEU A 55 9.81 -17.43 -6.26
N ASP A 56 9.01 -16.86 -7.16
CA ASP A 56 8.63 -17.51 -8.42
C ASP A 56 9.84 -17.84 -9.29
N LEU A 57 10.78 -16.90 -9.41
CA LEU A 57 12.01 -17.11 -10.17
C LEU A 57 12.86 -18.25 -9.58
N LEU A 58 13.02 -18.27 -8.25
CA LEU A 58 13.76 -19.33 -7.56
C LEU A 58 13.11 -20.71 -7.72
N ARG A 59 11.78 -20.78 -7.81
CA ARG A 59 11.05 -22.04 -8.04
C ARG A 59 11.13 -22.50 -9.50
N GLN A 60 11.21 -21.58 -10.45
CA GLN A 60 11.38 -21.89 -11.87
C GLN A 60 12.78 -22.43 -12.18
N ASP A 61 13.81 -21.93 -11.50
CA ASP A 61 15.19 -22.43 -11.63
C ASP A 61 15.43 -23.77 -10.90
N GLY A 62 14.49 -24.22 -10.08
CA GLY A 62 14.57 -25.47 -9.31
C GLY A 62 13.82 -26.67 -9.91
N ALA A 63 13.25 -26.53 -11.12
CA ALA A 63 12.47 -27.55 -11.83
C ALA A 63 13.26 -28.23 -12.97
#